data_AF-A0AAW5KFB1-F1
#
_entry.id   AF-A0AAW5KFB1-F1
#
_cell.length_a   1.000
_cell.length_b   1.000
_cell.length_c   1.000
_cell.angle_alpha   90.00
_cell.angle_beta   90.00
_cell.angle_gamma   90.00
#
_symmetry.space_group_name_H-M   'P 1'
#
loop_
_entity.id
_entity.type
_entity.pdbx_description
1 polymer ?
#
loop_
_entity_poly.entity_id
_entity_poly.type
_entity_poly.pdbx_seq_one_letter_code
_entity_poly.pdbx_strand_id
1 'polypeptide(L)' 'TQDVMVTQTGCIGICQYEPVVEVFVPGEQKVTNVKMTAEKAARVVEEHIVGGNVVKEYTIGANAKSVRRKEGCFVPKF' A
#
# COMPACT_ATOMS: atom_id res chain seq x y z
N THR A 1 -11.11 5.00 -18.66
CA THR A 1 -11.92 4.45 -17.57
C THR A 1 -11.04 4.43 -16.34
N GLN A 2 -11.35 5.24 -15.32
CA GLN A 2 -10.51 5.40 -14.12
C GLN A 2 -11.18 4.61 -13.00
N ASP A 3 -11.03 3.29 -13.02
CA ASP A 3 -11.58 2.36 -12.03
C ASP A 3 -10.63 2.25 -10.81
N VAL A 4 -10.44 3.37 -10.11
CA VAL A 4 -9.70 3.40 -8.84
C VAL A 4 -10.72 3.49 -7.71
N MET A 5 -10.90 2.39 -6.97
CA MET A 5 -11.72 2.38 -5.76
C MET A 5 -10.86 2.73 -4.55
N VAL A 6 -11.21 3.81 -3.86
CA VAL A 6 -10.58 4.20 -2.60
C VAL A 6 -11.48 3.78 -1.44
N THR A 7 -10.98 2.88 -0.60
CA THR A 7 -11.67 2.42 0.60
C THR A 7 -10.87 2.79 1.83
N GLN A 8 -11.53 3.31 2.85
CA GLN A 8 -10.90 3.56 4.15
C GLN A 8 -10.72 2.23 4.87
N THR A 9 -9.49 1.91 5.24
CA THR A 9 -9.16 0.76 6.09
C THR A 9 -8.96 1.20 7.53
N GLY A 10 -9.36 0.34 8.47
CA GLY A 10 -9.22 0.57 9.90
C GLY A 10 -7.77 0.40 10.41
N CYS A 11 -7.58 0.51 11.72
CA CYS A 11 -6.26 0.39 12.34
C CYS A 11 -5.63 -0.99 12.09
N ILE A 12 -4.54 -1.02 11.35
CA ILE A 12 -3.73 -2.22 11.08
C ILE A 12 -2.67 -2.49 12.16
N GLY A 13 -2.68 -1.72 13.26
CA GLY A 13 -1.71 -1.86 14.35
C GLY A 13 -0.32 -1.29 14.07
N ILE A 14 -0.22 -0.40 13.07
CA ILE A 14 1.04 0.19 12.60
C ILE A 14 1.02 1.73 12.75
N CYS A 15 0.53 2.22 13.89
CA CYS A 15 0.36 3.66 14.16
C CYS A 15 1.65 4.47 14.01
N GLN A 16 2.82 3.87 14.30
CA GLN A 16 4.11 4.54 14.13
C GLN A 16 4.48 4.88 12.68
N TYR A 17 3.79 4.28 11.71
CA TYR A 17 4.09 4.41 10.29
C TYR A 17 2.95 5.07 9.50
N GLU A 18 2.00 5.68 10.21
CA GLU A 18 1.00 6.55 9.60
C GLU A 18 1.67 7.74 8.90
N PRO A 19 1.13 8.20 7.76
CA PRO A 19 -0.02 7.66 7.01
C PRO A 19 0.30 6.37 6.23
N VAL A 20 -0.63 5.41 6.20
CA VAL A 20 -0.49 4.14 5.48
C VAL A 20 -1.46 4.07 4.29
N VAL A 21 -0.99 3.58 3.14
CA VAL A 21 -1.77 3.40 1.92
C VAL A 21 -1.56 2.00 1.37
N GLU A 22 -2.63 1.23 1.24
CA GLU A 22 -2.60 -0.09 0.59
C GLU A 22 -3.09 0.04 -0.85
N VAL A 23 -2.26 -0.41 -1.79
CA VAL A 23 -2.59 -0.44 -3.22
C VAL A 23 -2.84 -1.89 -3.63
N PHE A 24 -3.98 -2.11 -4.29
CA PHE A 24 -4.41 -3.41 -4.82
C PHE A 24 -4.51 -3.31 -6.33
N VAL A 25 -3.60 -3.98 -7.04
CA VAL A 25 -3.61 -4.08 -8.49
C VAL A 25 -4.01 -5.51 -8.88
N PRO A 26 -5.00 -5.72 -9.78
CA PRO A 26 -5.40 -7.05 -10.21
C PRO A 26 -4.22 -7.82 -10.83
N GLY A 27 -3.89 -8.98 -10.26
CA GLY A 27 -2.75 -9.81 -10.70
C GLY A 27 -1.45 -9.58 -9.94
N GLU A 28 -1.38 -8.54 -9.11
CA GLU A 28 -0.23 -8.29 -8.23
C GLU A 28 -0.56 -8.54 -6.76
N GLN A 29 0.50 -8.63 -5.96
CA GLN A 29 0.35 -8.71 -4.50
C GLN A 29 0.03 -7.33 -3.94
N LYS A 30 -0.75 -7.29 -2.86
CA LYS A 30 -1.04 -6.05 -2.17
C LYS A 30 0.25 -5.35 -1.72
N VAL A 31 0.32 -4.04 -1.95
CA VAL A 31 1.47 -3.22 -1.58
C VAL A 31 1.06 -2.25 -0.49
N THR A 32 1.67 -2.37 0.69
CA THR A 32 1.44 -1.45 1.82
C THR A 32 2.54 -0.40 1.86
N ASN A 33 2.19 0.84 1.49
CA ASN A 33 3.05 2.01 1.56
C ASN A 33 2.87 2.73 2.90
N VAL A 34 3.96 3.20 3.48
CA VAL A 34 4.00 3.80 4.81
C VAL A 34 4.67 5.17 4.82
N LYS A 35 4.39 5.98 5.85
CA LYS A 35 4.91 7.36 5.97
C LYS A 35 4.67 8.16 4.69
N MET A 36 3.43 8.08 4.20
CA MET A 36 3.04 8.66 2.93
C MET A 36 2.91 10.17 3.00
N THR A 37 3.42 10.85 1.97
CA THR A 37 3.26 12.30 1.78
C THR A 37 2.60 12.55 0.43
N ALA A 38 2.09 13.77 0.19
CA ALA A 38 1.43 14.12 -1.06
C ALA A 38 2.35 13.87 -2.29
N GLU A 39 3.64 14.18 -2.16
CA GLU A 39 4.63 13.98 -3.21
C GLU A 39 4.86 12.49 -3.50
N LYS A 40 4.95 11.66 -2.45
CA LYS A 40 5.10 10.20 -2.60
C LYS A 40 3.86 9.56 -3.18
N ALA A 41 2.68 10.06 -2.83
CA ALA A 41 1.41 9.55 -3.34
C ALA A 41 1.32 9.77 -4.86
N ALA A 42 1.67 10.96 -5.35
CA ALA A 42 1.73 11.24 -6.78
C ALA A 42 2.65 10.24 -7.51
N ARG A 43 3.86 10.02 -6.99
CA ARG A 43 4.80 9.03 -7.55
C ARG A 43 4.24 7.61 -7.55
N VAL A 44 3.56 7.18 -6.48
CA VAL A 44 2.95 5.84 -6.46
C VAL A 44 1.83 5.74 -7.49
N VAL A 45 1.02 6.77 -7.70
CA VAL A 45 0.01 6.74 -8.75
C VAL A 45 0.66 6.62 -10.13
N GLU A 46 1.66 7.43 -10.43
CA GLU A 46 2.32 7.43 -11.74
C GLU A 46 3.13 6.15 -11.99
N GLU A 47 3.98 5.74 -11.06
CA GLU A 47 4.88 4.61 -11.27
C GLU A 47 4.18 3.28 -11.06
N HIS A 48 3.35 3.15 -10.02
CA HIS A 48 2.73 1.87 -9.65
C HIS A 48 1.37 1.68 -10.33
N ILE A 49 0.46 2.65 -10.27
CA ILE A 49 -0.90 2.49 -10.84
C ILE A 49 -0.87 2.64 -12.37
N VAL A 50 -0.16 3.64 -12.90
CA VAL A 50 -0.08 3.88 -14.35
C VAL A 50 1.06 3.09 -14.99
N GLY A 51 2.22 3.05 -14.34
CA GLY A 51 3.43 2.41 -14.88
C GLY A 51 3.60 0.92 -14.55
N GLY A 52 2.82 0.35 -13.61
CA GLY A 52 2.95 -1.05 -13.17
C GLY A 52 4.24 -1.36 -12.40
N ASN A 53 4.98 -0.35 -11.94
CA ASN A 53 6.23 -0.51 -11.19
C ASN A 53 6.05 -0.12 -9.73
N VAL A 54 6.11 -1.12 -8.85
CA VAL A 54 5.98 -0.91 -7.40
C VAL A 54 7.17 -0.11 -6.85
N VAL A 55 6.88 1.02 -6.21
CA VAL A 55 7.89 1.83 -5.49
C VAL A 55 8.24 1.18 -4.15
N LYS A 56 9.12 0.19 -4.18
CA LYS A 56 9.51 -0.62 -3.01
C LYS A 56 10.04 0.21 -1.84
N GLU A 57 10.62 1.37 -2.11
CA GLU A 57 11.21 2.28 -1.11
C GLU A 57 10.20 2.81 -0.08
N TYR A 58 8.93 2.93 -0.48
CA TYR A 58 7.86 3.41 0.39
C TYR A 58 7.13 2.28 1.09
N THR A 59 7.46 1.03 0.78
CA THR A 59 6.80 -0.12 1.37
C THR A 59 7.24 -0.37 2.80
N ILE A 60 6.35 -0.97 3.58
CA ILE A 60 6.69 -1.38 4.95
C ILE A 60 7.87 -2.36 4.98
N GLY A 61 8.07 -3.20 3.97
CA GLY A 61 9.21 -4.12 3.92
C GLY A 61 10.57 -3.42 3.78
N ALA A 62 10.60 -2.24 3.16
CA ALA A 62 11.81 -1.42 3.06
C ALA A 62 12.09 -0.64 4.37
N ASN A 63 11.04 -0.18 5.06
CA ASN A 63 11.17 0.55 6.33
C ASN A 63 11.28 -0.37 7.56
N ALA A 64 10.70 -1.57 7.50
CA ALA A 64 10.72 -2.60 8.53
C ALA A 64 11.40 -3.84 7.95
N LYS A 65 12.75 -3.85 7.97
CA LYS A 65 13.58 -5.02 7.64
C LYS A 65 13.38 -6.16 8.65
N SER A 66 12.18 -6.70 8.81
CA SER A 66 11.90 -7.92 9.61
C SER A 66 10.45 -8.43 9.56
N VAL A 67 9.49 -7.76 8.90
CA VAL A 67 8.11 -8.27 8.85
C VAL A 67 7.98 -9.31 7.75
N ARG A 68 8.39 -10.55 8.07
CA ARG A 68 8.06 -11.74 7.28
C ARG A 68 6.54 -11.81 7.12
N ARG A 69 6.10 -12.09 5.89
CA ARG A 69 4.71 -12.31 5.50
C ARG A 69 3.98 -13.16 6.54
N LYS A 70 2.93 -12.61 7.15
CA LYS A 70 1.73 -13.40 7.40
C LYS A 70 0.75 -13.05 6.30
N GLU A 71 0.64 -13.96 5.32
CA GLU A 71 -0.56 -14.08 4.51
C GLU A 71 -1.75 -14.19 5.48
N GLY A 72 -2.78 -13.36 5.31
CA GLY A 72 -4.03 -13.52 6.09
C GLY A 72 -4.54 -12.32 6.89
N CYS A 73 -4.41 -11.08 6.41
CA CYS A 73 -5.44 -10.07 6.74
C CYS A 73 -6.26 -9.81 5.47
N PHE A 74 -7.03 -10.82 5.08
CA PHE A 74 -8.16 -10.68 4.19
C PHE A 74 -9.29 -10.14 5.07
N VAL A 75 -9.52 -8.83 5.03
CA VAL A 75 -10.66 -8.22 5.72
C VAL A 75 -11.91 -8.77 5.01
N PRO A 76 -12.76 -9.58 5.67
CA PRO A 76 -13.97 -10.08 5.03
C PRO A 76 -14.91 -8.89 4.80
N LYS A 77 -15.41 -8.76 3.56
CA LYS A 77 -16.58 -7.96 3.23
C LYS A 77 -17.72 -8.36 4.18
N PHE A 78 -18.26 -7.41 4.93
CA PHE A 78 -19.68 -7.34 5.24
C PHE A 78 -20.28 -6.22 4.39
#